data_AF-A0A2J4QC61-F1
#
_entry.id   AF-A0A2J4QC61-F1
#
_cell.length_a   1.000
_cell.length_b   1.000
_cell.length_c   1.000
_cell.angle_alpha   90.00
_cell.angle_beta   90.00
_cell.angle_gamma   90.00
#
_symmetry.space_group_name_H-M   'P 1'
#
loop_
_entity.id
_entity.type
_entity.pdbx_description
1 polymer ?
#
loop_
_entity_poly.entity_id
_entity_poly.type
_entity_poly.pdbx_seq_one_letter_code
_entity_poly.pdbx_strand_id
1 'polypeptide(L)'
;MGKIVDQWGRPFDKAVTKSPQTARMIQLNSTYPDHPSRGLTIRRLPRILQEAEQGYLSAQADLFDDMVEKDGHIFSEMAKRKNALLGLDWSIEPRRNATAEEKNLAAMVQEWFDSLDNLEDIILQAADAIGHGFSCQELEWELEENVWLPSAAHLRPHRWFQARPDRGDIIRLNDGSIEGAELMPFGWMVHKHNAKTGFTGQSGLYRVLVWPYLFKNFAVRDLAEFLEIYGLPARVGKYMAGATDQDKDALFEALVTLGHNA
;
A
#
# COMPACT_ATOMS: atom_id res chain seq x y z
N MET A 1 29.17 -5.40 30.52
CA MET A 1 27.76 -5.30 30.07
C MET A 1 27.70 -5.90 28.67
N GLY A 2 26.85 -6.90 28.43
CA GLY A 2 26.71 -7.52 27.11
C GLY A 2 26.20 -6.51 26.08
N LYS A 3 26.70 -6.58 24.85
CA LYS A 3 26.23 -5.76 23.74
C LYS A 3 24.94 -6.37 23.20
N ILE A 4 23.80 -5.68 23.37
CA ILE A 4 22.53 -6.10 22.76
C ILE A 4 22.68 -5.94 21.25
N VAL A 5 22.35 -6.99 20.51
CA VAL A 5 22.42 -7.03 19.04
C VAL A 5 21.13 -7.60 18.48
N ASP A 6 20.77 -7.16 17.28
CA ASP A 6 19.64 -7.73 16.54
C ASP A 6 20.00 -9.09 15.92
N GLN A 7 19.04 -9.69 15.21
CA GLN A 7 19.20 -10.98 14.52
C GLN A 7 20.28 -11.01 13.43
N TRP A 8 20.81 -9.84 13.03
CA TRP A 8 21.90 -9.69 12.06
C TRP A 8 23.22 -9.24 12.72
N GLY A 9 23.28 -9.22 14.06
CA GLY A 9 24.47 -8.84 14.81
C GLY A 9 24.71 -7.32 14.91
N ARG A 10 23.74 -6.49 14.52
CA ARG A 10 23.87 -5.03 14.57
C ARG A 10 23.58 -4.53 15.99
N PRO A 11 24.39 -3.62 16.55
CA PRO A 11 24.17 -3.09 17.89
C PRO A 11 22.82 -2.42 18.05
N PHE A 12 22.24 -2.57 19.23
CA PHE A 12 21.19 -1.69 19.71
C PHE A 12 21.68 -0.24 19.76
N ASP A 13 20.95 0.67 19.11
CA ASP A 13 21.22 2.10 19.16
C ASP A 13 20.21 2.81 20.07
N LYS A 14 20.70 3.43 21.16
CA LYS A 14 19.86 4.20 22.10
C LYS A 14 19.15 5.39 21.44
N ALA A 15 19.51 5.79 20.22
CA ALA A 15 18.79 6.83 19.50
C ALA A 15 17.33 6.44 19.19
N VAL A 16 17.05 5.13 18.99
CA VAL A 16 15.70 4.65 18.65
C VAL A 16 14.69 4.85 19.78
N THR A 17 15.16 4.90 21.03
CA THR A 17 14.29 5.11 22.20
C THR A 17 13.94 6.57 22.43
N LYS A 18 14.56 7.51 21.71
CA LYS A 18 14.31 8.95 21.87
C LYS A 18 13.33 9.51 20.85
N SER A 19 13.41 9.02 19.62
CA SER A 19 12.62 9.54 18.51
C SER A 19 12.63 8.55 17.35
N PRO A 20 11.51 8.39 16.61
CA PRO A 20 11.50 7.67 15.35
C PRO A 20 12.56 8.19 14.37
N GLN A 21 13.11 7.31 13.53
CA GLN A 21 14.11 7.65 12.51
C GLN A 21 13.53 8.64 11.48
N THR A 22 12.30 8.42 11.04
CA THR A 22 11.61 9.26 10.03
C THR A 22 11.36 10.69 10.51
N ALA A 23 11.29 10.93 11.82
CA ALA A 23 11.14 12.27 12.39
C ALA A 23 12.28 13.22 11.99
N ARG A 24 13.46 12.67 11.66
CA ARG A 24 14.65 13.44 11.23
C ARG A 24 14.76 13.57 9.71
N MET A 25 13.89 12.92 8.94
CA MET A 25 13.94 12.87 7.48
C MET A 25 12.88 13.80 6.88
N ILE A 26 13.22 15.10 6.80
CA ILE A 26 12.32 16.14 6.27
C ILE A 26 11.78 15.79 4.87
N GLN A 27 12.63 15.22 4.00
CA GLN A 27 12.27 14.90 2.63
C GLN A 27 11.12 13.88 2.53
N LEU A 28 11.12 12.84 3.36
CA LEU A 28 10.05 11.83 3.40
C LEU A 28 8.73 12.44 3.86
N ASN A 29 8.78 13.30 4.88
CA ASN A 29 7.61 13.96 5.44
C ASN A 29 6.99 14.99 4.49
N SER A 30 7.75 15.51 3.53
CA SER A 30 7.26 16.40 2.46
C SER A 30 6.76 15.66 1.20
N THR A 31 6.79 14.32 1.19
CA THR A 31 6.43 13.54 0.00
C THR A 31 4.96 13.11 0.04
N TYR A 32 4.14 13.72 -0.83
CA TYR A 32 2.75 13.36 -1.03
C TYR A 32 2.62 12.10 -1.90
N PRO A 33 1.54 11.31 -1.75
CA PRO A 33 1.24 10.24 -2.69
C PRO A 33 1.05 10.82 -4.10
N ASP A 34 1.69 10.21 -5.08
CA ASP A 34 1.29 10.40 -6.47
C ASP A 34 0.07 9.54 -6.78
N HIS A 35 -0.55 9.76 -7.94
CA HIS A 35 -1.66 8.92 -8.42
C HIS A 35 -1.37 8.38 -9.83
N PRO A 36 -0.44 7.41 -9.99
CA PRO A 36 -0.03 6.90 -11.28
C PRO A 36 -1.18 6.27 -12.10
N SER A 37 -2.26 5.85 -11.45
CA SER A 37 -3.47 5.38 -12.12
C SER A 37 -4.13 6.46 -12.99
N ARG A 38 -3.96 7.76 -12.68
CA ARG A 38 -4.45 8.86 -13.50
C ARG A 38 -3.61 8.95 -14.78
N GLY A 39 -4.24 8.63 -15.91
CA GLY A 39 -3.56 8.55 -17.21
C GLY A 39 -2.67 7.31 -17.35
N LEU A 40 -2.97 6.24 -16.62
CA LEU A 40 -2.29 4.96 -16.80
C LEU A 40 -2.64 4.38 -18.17
N THR A 41 -1.61 4.00 -18.93
CA THR A 41 -1.75 3.37 -20.25
C THR A 41 -1.02 2.04 -20.27
N ILE A 42 -1.37 1.17 -21.23
CA ILE A 42 -0.66 -0.10 -21.48
C ILE A 42 0.85 0.13 -21.68
N ARG A 43 1.24 1.32 -22.18
CA ARG A 43 2.65 1.67 -22.40
C ARG A 43 3.35 2.21 -21.15
N ARG A 44 2.62 2.86 -20.23
CA ARG A 44 3.18 3.44 -19.00
C ARG A 44 3.38 2.39 -17.91
N LEU A 45 2.46 1.42 -17.81
CA LEU A 45 2.52 0.38 -16.78
C LEU A 45 3.86 -0.42 -16.79
N PRO A 46 4.34 -0.97 -17.93
CA PRO A 46 5.61 -1.70 -17.96
C PRO A 46 6.78 -0.89 -17.43
N ARG A 47 6.81 0.43 -17.64
CA ARG A 47 7.86 1.30 -17.12
C ARG A 47 7.87 1.35 -15.59
N ILE A 48 6.71 1.59 -14.97
CA ILE A 48 6.58 1.58 -13.50
C ILE A 48 7.03 0.23 -12.94
N LEU A 49 6.59 -0.85 -13.58
CA LEU A 49 6.94 -2.21 -13.17
C LEU A 49 8.43 -2.52 -13.34
N GLN A 50 9.08 -1.99 -14.38
CA GLN A 50 10.51 -2.15 -14.64
C GLN A 50 11.37 -1.29 -13.68
N GLU A 51 10.93 -0.09 -13.33
CA GLU A 51 11.59 0.75 -12.32
C GLU A 51 11.59 0.05 -10.96
N ALA A 52 10.47 -0.59 -10.58
CA ALA A 52 10.39 -1.39 -9.36
C ALA A 52 11.27 -2.65 -9.38
N GLU A 53 11.51 -3.26 -10.55
CA GLU A 53 12.47 -4.36 -10.70
C GLU A 53 13.91 -3.93 -10.47
N GLN A 54 14.21 -2.65 -10.65
CA GLN A 54 15.51 -2.05 -10.34
C GLN A 54 15.59 -1.56 -8.88
N GLY A 55 14.50 -1.70 -8.11
CA GLY A 55 14.44 -1.33 -6.71
C GLY A 55 13.80 0.03 -6.42
N TYR A 56 13.37 0.78 -7.44
CA TYR A 56 12.66 2.05 -7.27
C TYR A 56 11.16 1.79 -7.07
N LEU A 57 10.72 1.71 -5.81
CA LEU A 57 9.39 1.19 -5.47
C LEU A 57 8.29 2.26 -5.44
N SER A 58 8.62 3.55 -5.33
CA SER A 58 7.66 4.61 -5.01
C SER A 58 6.46 4.68 -5.98
N ALA A 59 6.71 4.76 -7.28
CA ALA A 59 5.63 4.83 -8.28
C ALA A 59 4.79 3.53 -8.33
N GLN A 60 5.39 2.38 -8.04
CA GLN A 60 4.66 1.12 -7.96
C GLN A 60 3.78 1.07 -6.71
N ALA A 61 4.31 1.50 -5.57
CA ALA A 61 3.56 1.56 -4.31
C ALA A 61 2.33 2.47 -4.46
N ASP A 62 2.49 3.67 -5.00
CA ASP A 62 1.37 4.59 -5.20
C ASP A 62 0.35 4.04 -6.20
N LEU A 63 0.80 3.34 -7.26
CA LEU A 63 -0.10 2.65 -8.18
C LEU A 63 -0.89 1.53 -7.48
N PHE A 64 -0.26 0.79 -6.58
CA PHE A 64 -0.91 -0.28 -5.83
C PHE A 64 -1.94 0.28 -4.84
N ASP A 65 -1.65 1.40 -4.18
CA ASP A 65 -2.62 2.07 -3.31
C ASP A 65 -3.81 2.61 -4.13
N ASP A 66 -3.56 3.23 -5.29
CA ASP A 66 -4.61 3.63 -6.24
C ASP A 66 -5.51 2.45 -6.69
N MET A 67 -4.94 1.25 -6.84
CA MET A 67 -5.68 0.05 -7.23
C MET A 67 -6.66 -0.38 -6.15
N VAL A 68 -6.22 -0.37 -4.89
CA VAL A 68 -7.05 -0.75 -3.74
C VAL A 68 -8.17 0.26 -3.55
N GLU A 69 -7.90 1.55 -3.71
CA GLU A 69 -8.90 2.62 -3.58
C GLU A 69 -9.98 2.53 -4.67
N LYS A 70 -9.61 2.16 -5.89
CA LYS A 70 -10.51 2.23 -7.07
C LYS A 70 -11.16 0.92 -7.45
N ASP A 71 -10.66 -0.22 -6.99
CA ASP A 71 -11.24 -1.52 -7.29
C ASP A 71 -11.78 -2.22 -6.04
N GLY A 72 -13.10 -2.13 -5.86
CA GLY A 72 -13.80 -2.77 -4.75
C GLY A 72 -13.62 -4.29 -4.66
N HIS A 73 -13.31 -4.98 -5.77
CA HIS A 73 -13.02 -6.42 -5.73
C HIS A 73 -11.63 -6.68 -5.14
N ILE A 74 -10.62 -5.92 -5.55
CA ILE A 74 -9.28 -5.99 -4.95
C ILE A 74 -9.37 -5.68 -3.45
N PHE A 75 -10.05 -4.59 -3.08
CA PHE A 75 -10.25 -4.22 -1.67
C PHE A 75 -10.89 -5.36 -0.86
N SER A 76 -12.01 -5.91 -1.34
CA SER A 76 -12.73 -6.99 -0.67
C SER A 76 -11.86 -8.23 -0.44
N GLU A 77 -11.16 -8.71 -1.47
CA GLU A 77 -10.36 -9.94 -1.37
C GLU A 77 -9.11 -9.75 -0.49
N MET A 78 -8.49 -8.57 -0.52
CA MET A 78 -7.38 -8.25 0.37
C MET A 78 -7.84 -8.10 1.82
N ALA A 79 -8.97 -7.44 2.07
CA ALA A 79 -9.54 -7.32 3.42
C ALA A 79 -9.86 -8.69 4.02
N LYS A 80 -10.46 -9.62 3.26
CA LYS A 80 -10.70 -11.00 3.72
C LYS A 80 -9.42 -11.71 4.13
N ARG A 81 -8.36 -11.59 3.33
CA ARG A 81 -7.05 -12.20 3.62
C ARG A 81 -6.42 -11.65 4.89
N LYS A 82 -6.46 -10.33 5.08
CA LYS A 82 -5.91 -9.67 6.26
C LYS A 82 -6.71 -10.06 7.52
N ASN A 83 -8.03 -9.97 7.45
CA ASN A 83 -8.91 -10.24 8.59
C ASN A 83 -8.91 -11.71 9.03
N ALA A 84 -8.60 -12.65 8.11
CA ALA A 84 -8.44 -14.06 8.47
C ALA A 84 -7.31 -14.28 9.49
N LEU A 85 -6.31 -13.40 9.56
CA LEU A 85 -5.22 -13.50 10.53
C LEU A 85 -5.68 -13.22 11.96
N LEU A 86 -6.73 -12.40 12.15
CA LEU A 86 -7.27 -12.08 13.47
C LEU A 86 -8.03 -13.26 14.10
N GLY A 87 -8.45 -14.23 13.29
CA GLY A 87 -9.13 -15.43 13.78
C GLY A 87 -8.18 -16.53 14.24
N LEU A 88 -6.86 -16.30 14.26
CA LEU A 88 -5.86 -17.29 14.65
C LEU A 88 -5.49 -17.11 16.12
N ASP A 89 -5.53 -18.21 16.86
CA ASP A 89 -4.92 -18.27 18.19
C ASP A 89 -3.39 -18.17 18.06
N TRP A 90 -2.76 -17.43 18.97
CA TRP A 90 -1.31 -17.29 19.04
C TRP A 90 -0.82 -17.42 20.48
N SER A 91 0.43 -17.87 20.64
CA SER A 91 1.11 -17.95 21.93
C SER A 91 2.62 -17.77 21.76
N ILE A 92 3.28 -17.29 22.80
CA ILE A 92 4.74 -17.17 22.88
C ILE A 92 5.28 -18.40 23.59
N GLU A 93 5.80 -19.33 22.78
CA GLU A 93 6.32 -20.60 23.27
C GLU A 93 7.83 -20.52 23.54
N PRO A 94 8.30 -21.01 24.70
CA PRO A 94 9.73 -21.17 24.93
C PRO A 94 10.30 -22.24 24.00
N ARG A 95 11.60 -22.15 23.72
CA ARG A 95 12.29 -23.18 22.93
C ARG A 95 12.19 -24.57 23.56
N ARG A 96 12.34 -25.61 22.75
CA ARG A 96 12.39 -27.00 23.25
C ARG A 96 13.54 -27.16 24.26
N ASN A 97 13.26 -27.83 25.39
CA ASN A 97 14.18 -28.03 26.51
C ASN A 97 14.65 -26.73 27.17
N ALA A 98 13.77 -25.72 27.23
CA ALA A 98 14.04 -24.45 27.88
C ALA A 98 14.36 -24.61 29.38
N THR A 99 15.30 -23.81 29.87
CA THR A 99 15.58 -23.66 31.30
C THR A 99 14.39 -23.03 32.01
N ALA A 100 14.37 -23.08 33.35
CA ALA A 100 13.31 -22.40 34.12
C ALA A 100 13.29 -20.88 33.84
N GLU A 101 14.47 -20.26 33.70
CA GLU A 101 14.61 -18.84 33.36
C GLU A 101 14.01 -18.52 31.98
N GLU A 102 14.26 -19.35 30.97
CA GLU A 102 13.73 -19.16 29.62
C GLU A 102 12.21 -19.32 29.57
N LYS A 103 11.63 -20.20 30.39
CA LYS A 103 10.17 -20.34 30.52
C LYS A 103 9.54 -19.13 31.18
N ASN A 104 10.16 -18.62 32.25
CA ASN A 104 9.69 -17.40 32.93
C ASN A 104 9.77 -16.19 31.99
N LEU A 105 10.83 -16.10 31.19
CA LEU A 105 10.96 -15.04 30.18
C LEU A 105 9.84 -15.13 29.13
N ALA A 106 9.55 -16.33 28.60
CA ALA A 106 8.46 -16.49 27.64
C ALA A 106 7.10 -16.08 28.22
N ALA A 107 6.80 -16.46 29.46
CA ALA A 107 5.58 -16.05 30.15
C ALA A 107 5.51 -14.52 30.35
N MET A 108 6.62 -13.88 30.72
CA MET A 108 6.68 -12.41 30.86
C MET A 108 6.48 -11.70 29.52
N VAL A 109 7.06 -12.21 28.42
CA VAL A 109 6.82 -11.64 27.09
C VAL A 109 5.38 -11.87 26.64
N GLN A 110 4.77 -13.02 26.98
CA GLN A 110 3.34 -13.26 26.73
C GLN A 110 2.49 -12.20 27.43
N GLU A 111 2.73 -11.93 28.72
CA GLU A 111 2.02 -10.89 29.47
C GLU A 111 2.16 -9.50 28.81
N TRP A 112 3.33 -9.15 28.31
CA TRP A 112 3.54 -7.89 27.58
C TRP A 112 2.73 -7.82 26.29
N PHE A 113 2.66 -8.90 25.51
CA PHE A 113 1.85 -8.91 24.30
C PHE A 113 0.34 -8.93 24.61
N ASP A 114 -0.07 -9.59 25.68
CA ASP A 114 -1.46 -9.62 26.14
C ASP A 114 -1.93 -8.24 26.63
N SER A 115 -1.02 -7.39 27.09
CA SER A 115 -1.32 -6.00 27.48
C SER A 115 -1.29 -5.00 26.31
N LEU A 116 -0.93 -5.40 25.10
CA LEU A 116 -0.93 -4.52 23.93
C LEU A 116 -2.34 -4.37 23.34
N ASP A 117 -2.95 -3.21 23.57
CA ASP A 117 -4.29 -2.88 23.04
C ASP A 117 -4.35 -2.87 21.49
N ASN A 118 -3.22 -2.68 20.81
CA ASN A 118 -3.15 -2.49 19.35
C ASN A 118 -2.51 -3.66 18.58
N LEU A 119 -2.36 -4.84 19.19
CA LEU A 119 -1.69 -5.97 18.54
C LEU A 119 -2.38 -6.39 17.23
N GLU A 120 -3.71 -6.39 17.19
CA GLU A 120 -4.49 -6.69 15.97
C GLU A 120 -4.17 -5.73 14.83
N ASP A 121 -4.08 -4.43 15.12
CA ASP A 121 -3.71 -3.41 14.13
C ASP A 121 -2.29 -3.62 13.62
N ILE A 122 -1.35 -3.97 14.50
CA ILE A 122 0.04 -4.29 14.13
C ILE A 122 0.06 -5.48 13.15
N ILE A 123 -0.72 -6.53 13.42
CA ILE A 123 -0.85 -7.70 12.54
C ILE A 123 -1.45 -7.30 11.18
N LEU A 124 -2.55 -6.55 11.18
CA LEU A 124 -3.21 -6.09 9.95
C LEU A 124 -2.29 -5.18 9.12
N GLN A 125 -1.56 -4.28 9.76
CA GLN A 125 -0.59 -3.42 9.09
C GLN A 125 0.58 -4.24 8.53
N ALA A 126 1.02 -5.28 9.23
CA ALA A 126 2.08 -6.17 8.74
C ALA A 126 1.59 -6.94 7.50
N ALA A 127 0.30 -7.27 7.46
CA ALA A 127 -0.34 -7.99 6.37
C ALA A 127 -0.47 -7.18 5.07
N ASP A 128 -0.24 -5.86 5.06
CA ASP A 128 -0.13 -5.09 3.81
C ASP A 128 1.01 -5.58 2.91
N ALA A 129 2.00 -6.26 3.50
CA ALA A 129 3.05 -6.96 2.75
C ALA A 129 2.48 -7.99 1.76
N ILE A 130 1.30 -8.57 2.00
CA ILE A 130 0.67 -9.52 1.08
C ILE A 130 0.41 -8.87 -0.29
N GLY A 131 -0.04 -7.61 -0.27
CA GLY A 131 -0.32 -6.83 -1.47
C GLY A 131 0.95 -6.24 -2.08
N HIS A 132 1.70 -5.49 -1.27
CA HIS A 132 2.86 -4.70 -1.70
C HIS A 132 4.17 -5.51 -1.85
N GLY A 133 4.25 -6.69 -1.23
CA GLY A 133 5.45 -7.53 -1.16
C GLY A 133 6.30 -7.29 0.09
N PHE A 134 6.08 -6.16 0.77
CA PHE A 134 6.70 -5.82 2.04
C PHE A 134 5.82 -4.86 2.82
N SER A 135 6.07 -4.73 4.13
CA SER A 135 5.54 -3.67 4.97
C SER A 135 6.61 -3.27 5.99
N CYS A 136 6.65 -1.98 6.32
CA CYS A 136 7.62 -1.43 7.26
C CYS A 136 6.88 -0.61 8.31
N GLN A 137 6.88 -1.11 9.53
CA GLN A 137 6.33 -0.42 10.68
C GLN A 137 7.47 0.15 11.51
N GLU A 138 7.41 1.45 11.78
CA GLU A 138 8.38 2.13 12.63
C GLU A 138 7.97 1.99 14.09
N LEU A 139 8.88 1.52 14.93
CA LEU A 139 8.63 1.24 16.34
C LEU A 139 8.88 2.49 17.19
N GLU A 140 7.94 2.75 18.09
CA GLU A 140 8.09 3.67 19.20
C GLU A 140 8.35 2.87 20.48
N TRP A 141 9.21 3.42 21.33
CA TRP A 141 9.69 2.75 22.53
C TRP A 141 9.37 3.58 23.76
N GLU A 142 8.92 2.91 24.82
CA GLU A 142 8.64 3.51 26.12
C GLU A 142 9.35 2.74 27.22
N LEU A 143 9.67 3.45 28.31
CA LEU A 143 10.29 2.85 29.49
C LEU A 143 9.20 2.60 30.54
N GLU A 144 8.78 1.35 30.66
CA GLU A 144 7.78 0.90 31.63
C GLU A 144 8.45 0.05 32.70
N GLU A 145 8.24 0.37 33.98
CA GLU A 145 8.79 -0.39 35.11
C GLU A 145 10.29 -0.75 34.99
N ASN A 146 11.08 0.17 34.41
CA ASN A 146 12.51 0.02 34.16
C ASN A 146 12.89 -0.99 33.04
N VAL A 147 11.93 -1.35 32.18
CA VAL A 147 12.08 -2.17 30.97
C VAL A 147 11.68 -1.32 29.75
N TRP A 148 12.50 -1.36 28.70
CA TRP A 148 12.14 -0.73 27.42
C TRP A 148 11.25 -1.67 26.63
N LEU A 149 10.03 -1.23 26.32
CA LEU A 149 9.05 -1.97 25.53
C LEU A 149 8.63 -1.17 24.30
N PRO A 150 8.32 -1.82 23.16
CA PRO A 150 7.67 -1.15 22.05
C PRO A 150 6.26 -0.74 22.48
N SER A 151 5.96 0.55 22.48
CA SER A 151 4.64 1.08 22.85
C SER A 151 3.70 1.22 21.65
N ALA A 152 4.25 1.43 20.45
CA ALA A 152 3.49 1.49 19.22
C ALA A 152 4.32 1.05 18.01
N ALA A 153 3.63 0.58 16.97
CA ALA A 153 4.22 0.34 15.66
C ALA A 153 3.39 1.07 14.59
N HIS A 154 4.07 1.90 13.80
CA HIS A 154 3.44 2.78 12.83
C HIS A 154 3.78 2.34 11.42
N LEU A 155 2.81 1.79 10.68
CA LEU A 155 2.98 1.54 9.25
C LEU A 155 3.38 2.84 8.53
N ARG A 156 4.55 2.82 7.89
CA ARG A 156 5.00 3.92 7.05
C ARG A 156 4.61 3.66 5.60
N PRO A 157 4.30 4.72 4.82
CA PRO A 157 3.92 4.56 3.43
C PRO A 157 4.95 3.77 2.62
N HIS A 158 4.51 2.77 1.85
CA HIS A 158 5.41 1.94 1.04
C HIS A 158 6.26 2.76 0.06
N ARG A 159 5.74 3.91 -0.41
CA ARG A 159 6.48 4.83 -1.29
C ARG A 159 7.74 5.43 -0.68
N TRP A 160 7.85 5.44 0.66
CA TRP A 160 9.04 5.93 1.37
C TRP A 160 10.22 4.97 1.30
N PHE A 161 10.03 3.78 0.74
CA PHE A 161 11.06 2.76 0.70
C PHE A 161 11.54 2.48 -0.71
N GLN A 162 12.77 2.00 -0.79
CA GLN A 162 13.37 1.42 -1.97
C GLN A 162 14.05 0.11 -1.59
N ALA A 163 14.28 -0.75 -2.57
CA ALA A 163 15.05 -1.96 -2.41
C ALA A 163 16.27 -1.92 -3.33
N ARG A 164 17.25 -2.79 -3.09
CA ARG A 164 18.43 -2.91 -3.97
C ARG A 164 18.62 -4.36 -4.39
N PRO A 165 17.98 -4.81 -5.48
CA PRO A 165 18.11 -6.19 -5.96
C PRO A 165 19.56 -6.62 -6.23
N ASP A 166 20.40 -5.68 -6.64
CA ASP A 166 21.85 -5.83 -6.84
C ASP A 166 22.66 -5.96 -5.53
N ARG A 167 22.05 -5.62 -4.38
CA ARG A 167 22.66 -5.64 -3.05
C ARG A 167 21.87 -6.51 -2.07
N GLY A 168 21.43 -7.67 -2.52
CA GLY A 168 20.71 -8.63 -1.67
C GLY A 168 19.26 -8.24 -1.38
N ASP A 169 18.70 -7.31 -2.16
CA ASP A 169 17.30 -6.87 -2.10
C ASP A 169 16.91 -6.26 -0.74
N ILE A 170 17.84 -5.59 -0.06
CA ILE A 170 17.61 -5.00 1.26
C ILE A 170 16.69 -3.78 1.14
N ILE A 171 15.68 -3.69 2.00
CA ILE A 171 14.77 -2.54 2.08
C ILE A 171 15.46 -1.40 2.82
N ARG A 172 15.36 -0.20 2.27
CA ARG A 172 15.94 1.04 2.80
C ARG A 172 14.97 2.20 2.63
N LEU A 173 15.15 3.25 3.42
CA LEU A 173 14.41 4.49 3.26
C LEU A 173 14.90 5.22 2.00
N ASN A 174 13.97 5.77 1.24
CA ASN A 174 14.26 6.59 0.08
C ASN A 174 14.54 8.04 0.52
N ASP A 175 15.79 8.31 0.88
CA ASP A 175 16.29 9.65 1.24
C ASP A 175 16.74 10.46 0.01
N GLY A 176 16.36 10.05 -1.20
CA GLY A 176 16.80 10.64 -2.46
C GLY A 176 18.19 10.21 -2.92
N SER A 177 18.95 9.47 -2.11
CA SER A 177 20.20 8.85 -2.55
C SER A 177 19.94 7.54 -3.30
N ILE A 178 20.90 7.14 -4.16
CA ILE A 178 20.84 5.89 -4.93
C ILE A 178 20.78 4.66 -4.02
N GLU A 179 21.49 4.72 -2.89
CA GLU A 179 21.58 3.60 -1.96
C GLU A 179 20.41 3.56 -0.97
N GLY A 180 19.86 4.73 -0.62
CA GLY A 180 18.89 4.89 0.46
C GLY A 180 19.51 4.86 1.84
N ALA A 181 18.76 5.38 2.81
CA ALA A 181 19.15 5.34 4.20
C ALA A 181 18.82 3.96 4.82
N GLU A 182 19.79 3.41 5.54
CA GLU A 182 19.62 2.16 6.27
C GLU A 182 18.59 2.30 7.38
N LEU A 183 17.77 1.26 7.58
CA LEU A 183 16.83 1.19 8.70
C LEU A 183 17.60 0.99 10.00
N MET A 184 17.35 1.86 10.98
CA MET A 184 17.99 1.78 12.29
C MET A 184 17.65 0.44 12.96
N PRO A 185 18.64 -0.31 13.46
CA PRO A 185 18.40 -1.53 14.23
C PRO A 185 17.44 -1.25 15.40
N PHE A 186 16.49 -2.15 15.65
CA PHE A 186 15.44 -2.01 16.67
C PHE A 186 14.45 -0.83 16.48
N GLY A 187 14.59 -0.02 15.43
CA GLY A 187 13.62 1.03 15.10
C GLY A 187 12.49 0.57 14.19
N TRP A 188 12.56 -0.64 13.63
CA TRP A 188 11.67 -1.08 12.56
C TRP A 188 11.28 -2.55 12.70
N MET A 189 10.00 -2.83 12.47
CA MET A 189 9.49 -4.15 12.13
C MET A 189 9.28 -4.21 10.62
N VAL A 190 10.08 -5.04 9.94
CA VAL A 190 10.02 -5.23 8.49
C VAL A 190 9.49 -6.61 8.18
N HIS A 191 8.31 -6.69 7.57
CA HIS A 191 7.74 -7.93 7.09
C HIS A 191 7.88 -7.98 5.57
N LYS A 192 8.63 -8.96 5.06
CA LYS A 192 8.67 -9.28 3.63
C LYS A 192 7.77 -10.46 3.35
N HIS A 193 6.88 -10.32 2.38
CA HIS A 193 5.97 -11.37 1.99
C HIS A 193 6.18 -11.74 0.52
N ASN A 194 6.37 -13.03 0.28
CA ASN A 194 6.70 -13.55 -1.04
C ASN A 194 5.48 -14.26 -1.65
N ALA A 195 4.43 -13.51 -1.97
CA ALA A 195 3.22 -14.06 -2.58
C ALA A 195 3.49 -14.64 -3.98
N LYS A 196 4.47 -14.07 -4.68
CA LYS A 196 5.07 -14.59 -5.90
C LYS A 196 6.59 -14.52 -5.78
N THR A 197 7.30 -15.58 -6.14
CA THR A 197 8.77 -15.58 -6.18
C THR A 197 9.32 -14.39 -7.00
N GLY A 198 10.26 -13.65 -6.42
CA GLY A 198 10.97 -12.54 -7.04
C GLY A 198 11.62 -11.64 -6.01
N PHE A 199 12.23 -10.55 -6.47
CA PHE A 199 12.69 -9.44 -5.60
C PHE A 199 11.49 -8.69 -5.01
N THR A 200 11.76 -7.81 -4.04
CA THR A 200 10.74 -7.04 -3.31
C THR A 200 9.76 -6.32 -4.25
N GLY A 201 10.25 -5.72 -5.34
CA GLY A 201 9.40 -5.06 -6.35
C GLY A 201 8.48 -5.99 -7.16
N GLN A 202 8.69 -7.31 -7.11
CA GLN A 202 7.95 -8.32 -7.88
C GLN A 202 7.13 -9.29 -7.02
N SER A 203 7.26 -9.24 -5.70
CA SER A 203 6.81 -10.31 -4.81
C SER A 203 5.37 -10.18 -4.31
N GLY A 204 4.83 -8.96 -4.29
CA GLY A 204 3.47 -8.66 -3.84
C GLY A 204 2.38 -9.11 -4.82
N LEU A 205 1.19 -9.44 -4.31
CA LEU A 205 0.05 -9.85 -5.15
C LEU A 205 -0.40 -8.76 -6.14
N TYR A 206 -0.27 -7.48 -5.78
CA TYR A 206 -0.68 -6.38 -6.66
C TYR A 206 0.12 -6.37 -7.97
N ARG A 207 1.33 -6.94 -7.98
CA ARG A 207 2.13 -7.13 -9.19
C ARG A 207 1.39 -7.90 -10.29
N VAL A 208 0.54 -8.85 -9.90
CA VAL A 208 -0.26 -9.65 -10.83
C VAL A 208 -1.61 -8.97 -11.09
N LEU A 209 -2.22 -8.39 -10.04
CA LEU A 209 -3.55 -7.78 -10.10
C LEU A 209 -3.60 -6.48 -10.92
N VAL A 210 -2.46 -5.83 -11.17
CA VAL A 210 -2.41 -4.58 -11.93
C VAL A 210 -2.92 -4.72 -13.37
N TRP A 211 -2.74 -5.89 -14.00
CA TRP A 211 -3.20 -6.15 -15.36
C TRP A 211 -4.73 -6.26 -15.47
N PRO A 212 -5.42 -7.14 -14.71
CA PRO A 212 -6.87 -7.19 -14.75
C PRO A 212 -7.50 -5.87 -14.28
N TYR A 213 -6.91 -5.18 -13.30
CA TYR A 213 -7.33 -3.83 -12.91
C TYR A 213 -7.29 -2.85 -14.11
N LEU A 214 -6.19 -2.83 -14.84
CA LEU A 214 -6.02 -1.95 -16.00
C LEU A 214 -7.06 -2.23 -17.08
N PHE A 215 -7.27 -3.50 -17.43
CA PHE A 215 -8.24 -3.89 -18.46
C PHE A 215 -9.68 -3.57 -18.05
N LYS A 216 -10.03 -3.81 -16.78
CA LYS A 216 -11.34 -3.46 -16.23
C LYS A 216 -11.57 -1.96 -16.30
N ASN A 217 -10.59 -1.14 -15.90
CA ASN A 217 -10.73 0.32 -15.93
C ASN A 217 -10.88 0.88 -17.34
N PHE A 218 -10.17 0.34 -18.33
CA PHE A 218 -10.40 0.73 -19.73
C PHE A 218 -11.78 0.34 -20.20
N ALA A 219 -12.22 -0.90 -19.95
CA ALA A 219 -13.54 -1.35 -20.37
C ALA A 219 -14.66 -0.49 -19.76
N VAL A 220 -14.57 -0.15 -18.46
CA VAL A 220 -15.57 0.70 -17.79
C VAL A 220 -15.57 2.11 -18.35
N ARG A 221 -14.40 2.71 -18.58
CA ARG A 221 -14.30 4.04 -19.19
C ARG A 221 -14.89 4.06 -20.60
N ASP A 222 -14.47 3.12 -21.45
CA ASP A 222 -14.90 3.06 -22.84
C ASP A 222 -16.42 2.76 -22.92
N LEU A 223 -16.96 1.96 -21.99
CA LEU A 223 -18.40 1.77 -21.85
C LEU A 223 -19.12 3.05 -21.41
N ALA A 224 -18.57 3.82 -20.46
CA ALA A 224 -19.16 5.08 -20.05
C ALA A 224 -19.20 6.08 -21.21
N GLU A 225 -18.10 6.23 -21.96
CA GLU A 225 -18.05 7.06 -23.17
C GLU A 225 -19.05 6.60 -24.23
N PHE A 226 -19.16 5.28 -24.44
CA PHE A 226 -20.17 4.72 -25.34
C PHE A 226 -21.60 5.08 -24.88
N LEU A 227 -21.90 4.97 -23.59
CA LEU A 227 -23.21 5.33 -23.04
C LEU A 227 -23.49 6.84 -23.11
N GLU A 228 -22.47 7.70 -23.01
CA GLU A 228 -22.64 9.14 -23.20
C GLU A 228 -23.00 9.49 -24.66
N ILE A 229 -22.35 8.84 -25.63
CA ILE A 229 -22.56 9.13 -27.05
C ILE A 229 -23.84 8.46 -27.59
N TYR A 230 -24.07 7.20 -27.22
CA TYR A 230 -25.11 6.35 -27.80
C TYR A 230 -26.24 6.00 -26.82
N GLY A 231 -26.11 6.33 -25.54
CA GLY A 231 -27.17 6.07 -24.54
C GLY A 231 -28.37 7.01 -24.68
N LEU A 232 -28.25 8.08 -25.46
CA LEU A 232 -29.37 8.96 -25.82
C LEU A 232 -29.76 8.73 -27.28
N PRO A 233 -31.06 8.51 -27.59
CA PRO A 233 -31.49 8.32 -28.97
C PRO A 233 -31.24 9.59 -29.80
N ALA A 234 -30.67 9.41 -31.00
CA ALA A 234 -30.51 10.51 -31.94
C ALA A 234 -31.87 11.11 -32.31
N ARG A 235 -32.05 12.42 -32.09
CA ARG A 235 -33.28 13.13 -32.43
C ARG A 235 -33.11 13.84 -33.76
N VAL A 236 -33.94 13.49 -34.73
CA VAL A 236 -33.91 14.10 -36.07
C VAL A 236 -35.24 14.78 -36.32
N GLY A 237 -35.25 16.11 -36.31
CA GLY A 237 -36.37 16.90 -36.80
C GLY A 237 -36.28 17.09 -38.31
N LYS A 238 -37.39 16.91 -39.03
CA LYS A 238 -37.49 17.18 -40.46
C LYS A 238 -38.48 18.32 -40.69
N TYR A 239 -38.14 19.25 -41.58
CA TYR A 239 -39.02 20.32 -42.04
C TYR A 239 -39.21 20.23 -43.56
N MET A 240 -40.32 20.78 -44.06
CA MET A 240 -40.64 20.77 -45.49
C MET A 240 -39.84 21.82 -46.28
N ALA A 241 -39.66 21.59 -47.58
CA ALA A 241 -39.07 22.60 -48.46
C ALA A 241 -39.93 23.87 -48.46
N GLY A 242 -39.33 25.01 -48.06
CA GLY A 242 -40.04 26.29 -47.88
C GLY A 242 -40.35 26.69 -46.44
N ALA A 243 -39.93 25.89 -45.44
CA ALA A 243 -40.08 26.26 -44.02
C ALA A 243 -39.37 27.58 -43.71
N THR A 244 -40.05 28.44 -42.95
CA THR A 244 -39.51 29.74 -42.52
C THR A 244 -38.48 29.55 -41.42
N ASP A 245 -37.65 30.56 -41.17
CA ASP A 245 -36.64 30.46 -40.10
C ASP A 245 -37.28 30.36 -38.71
N GLN A 246 -38.45 30.97 -38.50
CA GLN A 246 -39.24 30.79 -37.26
C GLN A 246 -39.67 29.33 -37.04
N ASP A 247 -40.07 28.62 -38.10
CA ASP A 247 -40.46 27.21 -38.01
C ASP A 247 -39.27 26.30 -37.65
N LYS A 248 -38.07 26.65 -38.14
CA LYS A 248 -36.83 25.92 -37.81
C LYS A 248 -36.40 26.17 -36.36
N ASP A 249 -36.51 27.40 -35.89
CA ASP A 249 -36.18 27.77 -34.50
C ASP A 249 -37.14 27.09 -33.51
N ALA A 250 -38.44 27.08 -33.79
CA ALA A 250 -39.44 26.37 -32.98
C ALA A 250 -39.21 24.84 -32.96
N LEU A 251 -38.83 24.26 -34.10
CA LEU A 251 -38.47 22.84 -34.18
C LEU A 251 -37.20 22.54 -33.37
N PHE A 252 -36.20 23.43 -33.40
CA PHE A 252 -34.98 23.30 -32.62
C PHE A 252 -35.25 23.38 -31.11
N GLU A 253 -36.04 24.37 -30.65
CA GLU A 253 -36.45 24.48 -29.24
C GLU A 253 -37.22 23.24 -28.77
N ALA A 254 -38.11 22.70 -29.60
CA ALA A 254 -38.85 21.47 -29.29
C ALA A 254 -37.90 20.26 -29.13
N LEU A 255 -36.90 20.12 -30.01
CA LEU A 255 -35.90 19.04 -29.96
C LEU A 255 -34.99 19.13 -28.72
N VAL A 256 -34.62 20.34 -28.31
CA VAL A 256 -33.82 20.60 -27.09
C VAL A 256 -34.64 20.32 -25.83
N THR A 257 -35.90 20.76 -25.79
CA THR A 257 -36.80 20.58 -24.64
C THR A 257 -37.16 19.11 -24.39
N LEU A 258 -37.33 18.33 -25.46
CA LEU A 258 -37.44 16.86 -25.40
C LEU A 258 -36.20 16.19 -24.75
N GLY A 259 -35.08 16.91 -24.62
CA GLY A 259 -33.83 16.41 -24.09
C GLY A 259 -33.63 16.46 -22.60
N HIS A 260 -34.23 17.43 -21.91
CA HIS A 260 -34.05 17.58 -20.47
C HIS A 260 -35.10 16.83 -19.64
N ASN A 261 -36.21 16.38 -20.24
CA ASN A 261 -37.35 15.76 -19.56
C ASN A 261 -37.50 14.24 -19.84
N ALA A 262 -36.45 13.58 -20.35
CA ALA A 262 -36.44 12.15 -20.66
C ALA A 262 -35.55 11.37 -19.68
#